data_AF-A0A2V7F107-F1
#
_entry.id   AF-A0A2V7F107-F1
#
_cell.length_a   1.000
_cell.length_b   1.000
_cell.length_c   1.000
_cell.angle_alpha   90.00
_cell.angle_beta   90.00
_cell.angle_gamma   90.00
#
_symmetry.space_group_name_H-M   'P 1'
#
loop_
_entity.id
_entity.type
_entity.pdbx_description
1 polymer ?
#
loop_
_entity_poly.entity_id
_entity_poly.type
_entity_poly.pdbx_seq_one_letter_code
_entity_poly.pdbx_strand_id
1 'polypeptide(L)'
;MNAGASLEQILAEVRPPAHLADRPYLQPVYDEPEFVVRNVWRLYGGWWDGVAAHLKPAPQAALGREVAALAGGIDVLVARAKALAAGGDLALASHLADWAVAAAPDDRAAHAARAAIYEARAEASAALMTRGIFAAAARDSAEKASL
;
A
#
# COMPACT_ATOMS: atom_id res chain seq x y z
N MET A 1 10.26 -13.76 -14.45
CA MET A 1 9.97 -15.10 -13.89
C MET A 1 11.04 -16.10 -14.31
N ASN A 2 11.14 -16.50 -15.58
CA ASN A 2 12.13 -17.50 -16.02
C ASN A 2 13.61 -17.11 -15.73
N ALA A 3 13.90 -15.81 -15.66
CA ALA A 3 15.22 -15.28 -15.28
C ALA A 3 15.46 -15.24 -13.76
N GLY A 4 14.57 -15.77 -12.93
CA GLY A 4 14.71 -15.78 -11.47
C GLY A 4 14.38 -14.46 -10.76
N ALA A 5 13.96 -13.41 -11.47
CA ALA A 5 13.57 -12.13 -10.87
C ALA A 5 12.37 -12.28 -9.91
N SER A 6 12.42 -11.57 -8.78
CA SER A 6 11.34 -11.53 -7.78
C SER A 6 10.11 -10.80 -8.31
N LEU A 7 8.96 -11.00 -7.67
CA LEU A 7 7.75 -10.25 -8.02
C LEU A 7 7.96 -8.74 -7.87
N GLU A 8 8.66 -8.30 -6.83
CA GLU A 8 8.99 -6.89 -6.61
C GLU A 8 9.78 -6.29 -7.78
N GLN A 9 10.86 -6.98 -8.22
CA GLN A 9 11.66 -6.55 -9.37
C GLN A 9 10.81 -6.48 -10.65
N ILE A 10 9.98 -7.49 -10.87
CA ILE A 10 9.11 -7.54 -12.06
C ILE A 10 8.11 -6.37 -12.07
N LEU A 11 7.50 -6.03 -10.92
CA LEU A 11 6.59 -4.89 -10.83
C LEU A 11 7.32 -3.55 -11.02
N ALA A 12 8.55 -3.45 -10.52
CA ALA A 12 9.37 -2.26 -10.68
C ALA A 12 9.80 -2.03 -12.14
N GLU A 13 10.10 -3.09 -12.89
CA GLU A 13 10.74 -3.00 -14.21
C GLU A 13 9.79 -3.15 -15.40
N VAL A 14 8.73 -3.96 -15.28
CA VAL A 14 7.85 -4.26 -16.42
C VAL A 14 6.96 -3.05 -16.73
N ARG A 15 7.05 -2.57 -17.97
CA ARG A 15 6.21 -1.49 -18.50
C ARG A 15 5.62 -1.91 -19.84
N PRO A 16 4.40 -1.44 -20.19
CA PRO A 16 3.89 -1.58 -21.55
C PRO A 16 4.88 -0.97 -22.55
N PRO A 17 5.08 -1.57 -23.73
CA PRO A 17 5.97 -0.99 -24.74
C PRO A 17 5.38 0.33 -25.25
N ALA A 18 6.24 1.31 -25.53
CA ALA A 18 5.84 2.70 -25.85
C ALA A 18 4.78 2.79 -26.96
N HIS A 19 4.93 2.02 -28.05
CA HIS A 19 3.99 2.01 -29.18
C HIS A 19 2.57 1.52 -28.84
N LEU A 20 2.37 0.91 -27.66
CA LEU A 20 1.06 0.59 -27.09
C LEU A 20 0.66 1.59 -26.01
N ALA A 21 1.61 2.02 -25.17
CA ALA A 21 1.37 2.96 -24.07
C ALA A 21 0.82 4.31 -24.54
N ASP A 22 1.19 4.76 -25.74
CA ASP A 22 0.73 6.04 -26.29
C ASP A 22 -0.66 5.98 -26.94
N ARG A 23 -1.28 4.79 -26.99
CA ARG A 23 -2.59 4.63 -27.65
C ARG A 23 -3.71 5.14 -26.73
N PRO A 24 -4.61 6.02 -27.22
CA PRO A 24 -5.67 6.60 -26.39
C PRO A 24 -6.59 5.56 -25.73
N TYR A 25 -6.81 4.42 -26.37
CA TYR A 25 -7.68 3.35 -25.89
C TYR A 25 -6.97 2.30 -25.00
N LEU A 26 -5.67 2.47 -24.75
CA LEU A 26 -4.90 1.63 -23.82
C LEU A 26 -4.44 2.39 -22.58
N GLN A 27 -4.99 3.60 -22.33
CA GLN A 27 -4.66 4.37 -21.13
C GLN A 27 -5.18 3.67 -19.87
N PRO A 28 -4.44 3.72 -18.74
CA PRO A 28 -4.81 3.06 -17.50
C PRO A 28 -5.88 3.85 -16.72
N VAL A 29 -7.04 4.04 -17.33
CA VAL A 29 -8.13 4.85 -16.77
C VAL A 29 -8.87 4.10 -15.67
N TYR A 30 -9.15 2.81 -15.91
CA TYR A 30 -9.83 1.97 -14.93
C TYR A 30 -8.85 1.23 -14.02
N ASP A 31 -7.86 0.58 -14.64
CA ASP A 31 -6.91 -0.35 -14.03
C ASP A 31 -5.48 0.00 -14.49
N GLU A 32 -4.47 -0.48 -13.77
CA GLU A 32 -3.06 -0.16 -13.98
C GLU A 32 -2.26 -1.39 -14.47
N PRO A 33 -1.21 -1.20 -15.31
CA PRO A 33 -0.42 -2.31 -15.85
C PRO A 33 0.15 -3.23 -14.77
N GLU A 34 0.49 -2.68 -13.61
CA GLU A 34 1.04 -3.45 -12.49
C GLU A 34 0.05 -4.47 -11.90
N PHE A 35 -1.26 -4.27 -12.00
CA PHE A 35 -2.25 -5.25 -11.53
C PHE A 35 -2.37 -6.40 -12.52
N VAL A 36 -2.26 -6.13 -13.81
CA VAL A 36 -2.18 -7.16 -14.86
C VAL A 36 -0.92 -8.00 -14.68
N VAL A 37 0.23 -7.37 -14.40
CA VAL A 37 1.49 -8.09 -14.11
C VAL A 37 1.33 -9.01 -12.89
N ARG A 38 0.68 -8.55 -11.81
CA ARG A 38 0.35 -9.40 -10.64
C ARG A 38 -0.53 -10.59 -11.03
N ASN A 39 -1.50 -10.41 -11.92
CA ASN A 39 -2.35 -11.51 -12.40
C ASN A 39 -1.56 -12.54 -13.21
N VAL A 40 -0.63 -12.12 -14.06
CA VAL A 40 0.27 -13.03 -14.79
C VAL A 40 1.18 -13.79 -13.83
N TRP A 41 1.74 -13.10 -12.82
CA TRP A 41 2.49 -13.78 -11.76
C TRP A 41 1.61 -14.82 -11.05
N ARG A 42 0.38 -14.45 -10.66
CA ARG A 42 -0.54 -15.36 -9.97
C ARG A 42 -0.89 -16.58 -10.82
N LEU A 43 -1.07 -16.39 -12.13
CA LEU A 43 -1.40 -17.46 -13.07
C LEU A 43 -0.27 -18.50 -13.19
N TYR A 44 0.97 -18.06 -13.31
CA TYR A 44 2.11 -18.94 -13.60
C TYR A 44 2.97 -19.29 -12.37
N GLY A 45 3.16 -18.35 -11.45
CA GLY A 45 3.98 -18.48 -10.25
C GLY A 45 3.18 -18.81 -8.99
N GLY A 46 1.84 -18.75 -9.07
CA GLY A 46 0.96 -19.03 -7.96
C GLY A 46 0.88 -17.88 -6.95
N TRP A 47 0.50 -18.21 -5.72
CA TRP A 47 0.17 -17.22 -4.68
C TRP A 47 1.38 -16.66 -3.92
N TRP A 48 2.49 -17.39 -3.94
CA TRP A 48 3.70 -17.02 -3.21
C TRP A 48 4.57 -16.09 -4.04
N ASP A 49 5.19 -15.11 -3.39
CA ASP A 49 5.94 -14.03 -4.04
C ASP A 49 7.47 -14.22 -4.01
N GLY A 50 7.94 -15.31 -3.41
CA GLY A 50 9.36 -15.62 -3.24
C GLY A 50 9.95 -15.16 -1.91
N VAL A 51 9.23 -14.37 -1.11
CA VAL A 51 9.71 -13.89 0.19
C VAL A 51 9.34 -14.91 1.27
N ALA A 52 10.35 -15.48 1.94
CA ALA A 52 10.15 -16.55 2.92
C ALA A 52 9.25 -16.12 4.10
N ALA A 53 9.40 -14.88 4.57
CA ALA A 53 8.59 -14.33 5.66
C ALA A 53 7.09 -14.22 5.30
N HIS A 54 6.75 -14.15 4.00
CA HIS A 54 5.36 -14.06 3.54
C HIS A 54 4.69 -15.42 3.37
N LEU A 55 5.42 -16.54 3.51
CA LEU A 55 4.85 -17.87 3.38
C LEU A 55 3.87 -18.20 4.52
N LYS A 56 4.20 -17.77 5.74
CA LYS A 56 3.38 -17.89 6.95
C LYS A 56 3.59 -16.64 7.81
N PRO A 57 3.05 -15.49 7.38
CA PRO A 57 3.38 -14.22 8.00
C PRO A 57 2.81 -14.13 9.41
N ALA A 58 3.49 -13.35 10.26
CA ALA A 58 2.91 -12.94 11.53
C ALA A 58 1.66 -12.05 11.30
N PRO A 59 0.69 -12.04 12.23
CA PRO A 59 -0.44 -11.11 12.15
C PRO A 59 0.04 -9.66 12.09
N GLN A 60 -0.61 -8.82 11.29
CA GLN A 60 -0.21 -7.40 11.15
C GLN A 60 -0.19 -6.66 12.48
N ALA A 61 -1.11 -6.96 13.40
CA ALA A 61 -1.13 -6.38 14.74
C ALA A 61 0.13 -6.73 15.56
N ALA A 62 0.69 -7.93 15.39
CA ALA A 62 1.92 -8.33 16.05
C ALA A 62 3.13 -7.60 15.45
N LEU A 63 3.20 -7.53 14.11
CA LEU A 63 4.25 -6.76 13.42
C LEU A 63 4.21 -5.27 13.81
N GLY A 64 3.03 -4.67 13.81
CA GLY A 64 2.85 -3.26 14.15
C GLY A 64 3.23 -2.94 15.59
N ARG A 65 2.87 -3.80 16.55
CA ARG A 65 3.29 -3.65 17.95
C ARG A 65 4.80 -3.73 18.12
N GLU A 66 5.44 -4.68 17.45
CA GLU A 66 6.89 -4.85 17.52
C GLU A 66 7.61 -3.65 16.89
N VAL A 67 7.19 -3.21 15.70
CA VAL A 67 7.76 -2.03 15.03
C VAL A 67 7.54 -0.77 15.86
N ALA A 68 6.36 -0.58 16.45
CA ALA A 68 6.09 0.54 17.34
C ALA A 68 6.99 0.50 18.58
N ALA A 69 7.18 -0.67 19.21
CA ALA A 69 8.06 -0.82 20.36
C ALA A 69 9.52 -0.46 20.01
N LEU A 70 10.02 -0.91 18.86
CA LEU A 70 11.34 -0.55 18.34
C LEU A 70 11.48 0.96 18.06
N ALA A 71 10.41 1.60 17.61
CA ALA A 71 10.39 3.04 17.30
C ALA A 71 10.19 3.94 18.53
N GLY A 72 9.81 3.40 19.69
CA GLY A 72 9.54 4.17 20.91
C GLY A 72 8.05 4.46 21.18
N GLY A 73 7.14 3.75 20.52
CA GLY A 73 5.69 3.78 20.76
C GLY A 73 4.86 4.03 19.51
N ILE A 74 3.54 3.84 19.65
CA ILE A 74 2.56 4.08 18.56
C ILE A 74 2.59 5.53 18.10
N ASP A 75 2.66 6.48 19.02
CA ASP A 75 2.71 7.92 18.70
C ASP A 75 3.90 8.27 17.80
N VAL A 76 5.07 7.67 18.06
CA VAL A 76 6.28 7.88 17.25
C VAL A 76 6.11 7.29 15.85
N LEU A 77 5.51 6.10 15.75
CA LEU A 77 5.20 5.46 14.47
C LEU A 77 4.22 6.30 13.64
N VAL A 78 3.16 6.82 14.28
CA VAL A 78 2.17 7.71 13.66
C VAL A 78 2.80 9.03 13.21
N ALA A 79 3.65 9.64 14.05
CA ALA A 79 4.37 10.86 13.69
C ALA A 79 5.30 10.63 12.48
N ARG A 80 5.99 9.48 12.43
CA ARG A 80 6.82 9.11 11.28
C ARG A 80 6.01 8.90 10.01
N ALA A 81 4.84 8.26 10.09
CA ALA A 81 3.92 8.10 8.97
C ALA A 81 3.50 9.46 8.38
N LYS A 82 3.12 10.41 9.25
CA LYS A 82 2.78 11.78 8.84
C LYS A 82 3.95 12.51 8.18
N ALA A 83 5.15 12.37 8.74
CA ALA A 83 6.35 13.01 8.17
C ALA A 83 6.71 12.46 6.78
N LEU A 84 6.59 11.15 6.57
CA LEU A 84 6.78 10.52 5.26
C LEU A 84 5.74 11.02 4.25
N ALA A 85 4.48 11.11 4.66
CA ALA A 85 3.41 11.62 3.81
C ALA A 85 3.65 13.08 3.41
N ALA A 86 4.05 13.93 4.35
CA ALA A 86 4.43 15.32 4.08
C ALA A 86 5.65 15.43 3.14
N GLY A 87 6.54 14.43 3.17
CA GLY A 87 7.67 14.29 2.24
C GLY A 87 7.30 13.68 0.88
N GLY A 88 6.05 13.30 0.66
CA GLY A 88 5.56 12.70 -0.60
C GLY A 88 5.70 11.17 -0.69
N ASP A 89 6.31 10.51 0.30
CA ASP A 89 6.43 9.05 0.33
C ASP A 89 5.15 8.42 0.92
N LEU A 90 4.06 8.54 0.17
CA LEU A 90 2.75 8.04 0.57
C LEU A 90 2.69 6.51 0.66
N ALA A 91 3.56 5.80 -0.05
CA ALA A 91 3.63 4.33 0.02
C ALA A 91 4.19 3.85 1.34
N LEU A 92 5.33 4.37 1.76
CA LEU A 92 5.89 4.02 3.05
C LEU A 92 5.03 4.55 4.19
N ALA A 93 4.46 5.76 4.04
CA ALA A 93 3.53 6.31 5.03
C ALA A 93 2.32 5.40 5.29
N SER A 94 1.72 4.83 4.22
CA SER A 94 0.59 3.89 4.35
C SER A 94 0.97 2.65 5.16
N HIS A 95 2.15 2.07 4.93
CA HIS A 95 2.58 0.90 5.69
C HIS A 95 2.70 1.19 7.20
N LEU A 96 3.30 2.32 7.57
CA LEU A 96 3.42 2.69 8.98
C LEU A 96 2.06 3.00 9.62
N ALA A 97 1.16 3.65 8.88
CA ALA A 97 -0.19 3.96 9.37
C ALA A 97 -1.05 2.70 9.52
N ASP A 98 -0.98 1.75 8.59
CA ASP A 98 -1.64 0.45 8.68
C ASP A 98 -1.15 -0.35 9.89
N TRP A 99 0.16 -0.38 10.12
CA TRP A 99 0.73 -1.04 11.31
C TRP A 99 0.32 -0.37 12.61
N ALA A 100 0.27 0.97 12.66
CA ALA A 100 -0.19 1.70 13.84
C ALA A 100 -1.65 1.35 14.18
N VAL A 101 -2.55 1.39 13.18
CA VAL A 101 -3.97 1.03 13.34
C VAL A 101 -4.14 -0.46 13.69
N ALA A 102 -3.37 -1.36 13.08
CA ALA A 102 -3.44 -2.78 13.40
C ALA A 102 -2.98 -3.06 14.85
N ALA A 103 -1.98 -2.32 15.33
CA ALA A 103 -1.43 -2.46 16.67
C ALA A 103 -2.33 -1.85 17.76
N ALA A 104 -3.00 -0.74 17.46
CA ALA A 104 -3.88 0.01 18.35
C ALA A 104 -5.21 0.36 17.63
N PRO A 105 -6.15 -0.60 17.51
CA PRO A 105 -7.35 -0.46 16.67
C PRO A 105 -8.37 0.57 17.14
N ASP A 106 -8.26 1.04 18.39
CA ASP A 106 -9.11 2.08 18.97
C ASP A 106 -8.38 3.45 19.07
N ASP A 107 -7.14 3.53 18.55
CA ASP A 107 -6.37 4.77 18.57
C ASP A 107 -6.86 5.73 17.48
N ARG A 108 -7.57 6.78 17.93
CA ARG A 108 -8.15 7.81 17.07
C ARG A 108 -7.08 8.59 16.30
N ALA A 109 -5.90 8.82 16.87
CA ALA A 109 -4.83 9.57 16.22
C ALA A 109 -4.17 8.77 15.10
N ALA A 110 -3.97 7.46 15.31
CA ALA A 110 -3.54 6.53 14.27
C ALA A 110 -4.55 6.45 13.13
N HIS A 111 -5.85 6.35 13.46
CA HIS A 111 -6.92 6.38 12.45
C HIS A 111 -6.98 7.70 11.67
N ALA A 112 -6.85 8.84 12.34
CA ALA A 112 -6.82 10.15 11.68
C ALA A 112 -5.62 10.27 10.73
N ALA A 113 -4.44 9.77 11.12
CA ALA A 113 -3.26 9.75 10.26
C ALA A 113 -3.47 8.86 9.02
N ARG A 114 -3.99 7.64 9.23
CA ARG A 114 -4.31 6.69 8.16
C ARG A 114 -5.32 7.27 7.18
N ALA A 115 -6.36 7.95 7.68
CA ALA A 115 -7.36 8.60 6.84
C ALA A 115 -6.73 9.64 5.91
N ALA A 116 -5.96 10.58 6.47
CA ALA A 116 -5.30 11.64 5.69
C ALA A 116 -4.30 11.10 4.67
N ILE A 117 -3.54 10.05 5.03
CA ILE A 117 -2.57 9.43 4.11
C ILE A 117 -3.28 8.77 2.92
N TYR A 118 -4.36 8.03 3.16
CA TYR A 118 -5.10 7.40 2.08
C TYR A 118 -5.92 8.38 1.24
N GLU A 119 -6.38 9.49 1.81
CA GLU A 119 -6.95 10.60 1.04
C GLU A 119 -5.93 11.17 0.07
N ALA A 120 -4.72 11.49 0.53
CA ALA A 120 -3.64 11.96 -0.34
C ALA A 120 -3.27 10.92 -1.43
N ARG A 121 -3.29 9.62 -1.11
CA ARG A 121 -3.10 8.58 -2.13
C ARG A 121 -4.21 8.53 -3.15
N ALA A 122 -5.45 8.71 -2.73
CA ALA A 122 -6.60 8.73 -3.63
C ALA A 122 -6.52 9.92 -4.59
N GLU A 123 -6.13 11.10 -4.09
CA GLU A 123 -5.91 12.31 -4.89
C GLU A 123 -4.77 12.15 -5.91
N ALA A 124 -3.68 11.49 -5.50
CA ALA A 124 -2.54 11.21 -6.37
C ALA A 124 -2.80 10.11 -7.43
N SER A 125 -3.95 9.42 -7.37
CA SER A 125 -4.23 8.25 -8.21
C SER A 125 -5.10 8.61 -9.43
N ALA A 126 -4.57 8.36 -10.62
CA ALA A 126 -5.31 8.56 -11.87
C ALA A 126 -6.35 7.45 -12.11
N ALA A 127 -5.98 6.18 -11.91
CA ALA A 127 -6.86 5.04 -12.16
C ALA A 127 -8.04 4.98 -11.19
N LEU A 128 -9.24 4.69 -11.72
CA LEU A 128 -10.47 4.64 -10.94
C LEU A 128 -10.44 3.58 -9.85
N MET A 129 -9.90 2.39 -10.13
CA MET A 129 -9.79 1.30 -9.14
C MET A 129 -8.93 1.73 -7.95
N THR A 130 -7.74 2.24 -8.21
CA THR A 130 -6.76 2.62 -7.18
C THR A 130 -7.27 3.76 -6.32
N ARG A 131 -7.82 4.81 -6.96
CA ARG A 131 -8.45 5.93 -6.26
C ARG A 131 -9.63 5.49 -5.41
N GLY A 132 -10.48 4.61 -5.94
CA GLY A 132 -11.64 4.09 -5.22
C GLY A 132 -11.25 3.30 -3.96
N ILE A 133 -10.25 2.42 -4.06
CA ILE A 133 -9.75 1.61 -2.93
C ILE A 133 -9.14 2.51 -1.84
N PHE A 134 -8.27 3.46 -2.22
CA PHE A 134 -7.68 4.37 -1.23
C PHE A 134 -8.73 5.27 -0.59
N ALA A 135 -9.68 5.82 -1.36
CA ALA A 135 -10.76 6.62 -0.81
C ALA A 135 -11.65 5.84 0.17
N ALA A 136 -11.89 4.54 -0.08
CA ALA A 136 -12.60 3.68 0.87
C ALA A 136 -11.82 3.50 2.17
N ALA A 137 -10.53 3.17 2.09
CA ALA A 137 -9.68 3.03 3.27
C ALA A 137 -9.59 4.33 4.11
N ALA A 138 -9.60 5.49 3.44
CA ALA A 138 -9.64 6.79 4.09
C ALA A 138 -10.95 6.99 4.89
N ARG A 139 -12.11 6.73 4.28
CA ARG A 139 -13.42 6.85 4.94
C ARG A 139 -13.55 5.93 6.15
N ASP A 140 -13.19 4.66 6.01
CA ASP A 140 -13.26 3.68 7.11
C ASP A 140 -12.46 4.13 8.34
N SER A 141 -11.32 4.81 8.12
CA SER A 141 -10.51 5.34 9.23
C SER A 141 -11.01 6.68 9.75
N ALA A 142 -11.58 7.53 8.89
CA ALA A 142 -12.19 8.78 9.31
C ALA A 142 -13.37 8.55 10.26
N GLU A 143 -14.21 7.56 9.97
CA GLU A 143 -15.32 7.15 10.85
C GLU A 143 -14.81 6.77 12.25
N LYS A 144 -13.79 5.91 12.32
CA LYS A 144 -13.17 5.50 13.59
C LYS A 144 -12.45 6.62 14.33
N ALA A 145 -11.85 7.58 13.62
CA ALA A 145 -11.24 8.75 14.25
C ALA A 145 -12.28 9.69 14.88
N SER A 146 -13.52 9.67 14.37
CA SER A 146 -14.61 10.54 14.81
C SER A 146 -15.40 10.01 16.03
N LEU A 147 -15.39 8.69 16.25
CA LEU A 147 -15.91 8.02 17.46
C LEU A 147 -15.04 8.33 18.68
#